data_AF-A0AA93BB40-F1
#
_entry.id   AF-A0AA93BB40-F1
#
_cell.length_a   1.000
_cell.length_b   1.000
_cell.length_c   1.000
_cell.angle_alpha   90.00
_cell.angle_beta   90.00
_cell.angle_gamma   90.00
#
_symmetry.space_group_name_H-M   'P 1'
#
loop_
_entity.id
_entity.type
_entity.pdbx_description
1 polymer ?
#
loop_
_entity_poly.entity_id
_entity_poly.type
_entity_poly.pdbx_seq_one_letter_code
_entity_poly.pdbx_strand_id
1 'polypeptide(L)' 'METTMFNPVQQHLLKMFAFDGSEERLSEVKTVLSDYFRKKADTCLEALWDSGKLNQAKLDELRHQDLHAMLKK' A
#
# COMPACT_ATOMS: atom_id res chain seq x y z
N MET A 1 -9.36 16.34 22.67
CA MET A 1 -9.63 15.34 21.61
C MET A 1 -9.22 15.96 20.30
N GLU A 2 -8.17 15.45 19.66
CA GLU A 2 -7.81 15.94 18.33
C GLU A 2 -8.90 15.50 17.36
N THR A 3 -9.60 16.44 16.75
CA THR A 3 -10.56 16.18 15.69
C THR A 3 -9.79 15.63 14.50
N THR A 4 -9.74 14.32 14.37
CA THR A 4 -9.18 13.66 13.18
C THR A 4 -10.03 14.07 12.00
N MET A 5 -9.61 15.09 11.25
CA MET A 5 -10.24 15.48 10.01
C MET A 5 -9.94 14.38 8.99
N PHE A 6 -10.87 13.45 8.86
CA PHE A 6 -10.79 12.40 7.85
C PHE A 6 -10.72 13.03 6.46
N ASN A 7 -9.77 12.58 5.65
CA ASN A 7 -9.69 12.99 4.25
C ASN A 7 -10.92 12.48 3.47
N PRO A 8 -11.21 13.02 2.28
CA PRO A 8 -12.40 12.65 1.52
C PRO A 8 -12.53 11.14 1.24
N VAL A 9 -11.41 10.43 1.07
CA VAL A 9 -11.38 8.97 0.85
C VAL A 9 -11.79 8.23 2.13
N GLN A 10 -11.25 8.64 3.28
CA GLN A 10 -11.62 8.08 4.59
C GLN A 10 -13.10 8.32 4.89
N GLN A 11 -13.64 9.51 4.60
CA GLN A 11 -15.06 9.80 4.77
C GLN A 11 -15.94 8.96 3.84
N HIS A 12 -15.51 8.73 2.59
CA HIS A 12 -16.24 7.90 1.63
C HIS A 12 -16.25 6.43 2.05
N LEU A 13 -15.12 5.90 2.50
CA LEU A 13 -15.01 4.53 3.04
C LEU A 13 -15.90 4.35 4.28
N LEU A 14 -15.89 5.31 5.21
CA LEU A 14 -16.77 5.29 6.39
C LEU A 14 -18.26 5.26 6.01
N LYS A 15 -18.66 6.02 4.98
CA LYS A 15 -20.03 5.98 4.44
C LYS A 15 -20.35 4.62 3.82
N MET A 16 -19.40 3.99 3.12
CA MET A 16 -19.56 2.63 2.59
C MET A 16 -19.69 1.58 3.69
N PHE A 17 -18.91 1.69 4.77
CA PHE A 17 -19.01 0.79 5.92
C PHE A 17 -20.32 0.95 6.70
N ALA A 18 -20.95 2.13 6.65
CA ALA A 18 -22.25 2.35 7.27
C ALA A 18 -23.41 1.61 6.57
N PHE A 19 -23.22 1.12 5.34
CA PHE A 19 -24.26 0.36 4.60
C PHE A 19 -24.36 -1.11 5.04
N ASP A 20 -23.26 -1.72 5.45
CA ASP A 20 -23.19 -3.11 5.91
C ASP A 20 -22.00 -3.25 6.86
N GLY A 21 -22.31 -3.34 8.16
CA GLY A 21 -21.33 -3.39 9.25
C GLY A 21 -20.87 -4.80 9.60
N SER A 22 -21.19 -5.81 8.78
CA SER A 22 -20.74 -7.18 9.01
C SER A 22 -19.21 -7.31 8.90
N GLU A 23 -18.63 -8.17 9.74
CA GLU A 23 -17.18 -8.45 9.71
C GLU A 23 -16.74 -9.08 8.38
N GLU A 24 -17.62 -9.84 7.72
CA GLU A 24 -17.39 -10.41 6.39
C GLU A 24 -17.17 -9.32 5.34
N ARG A 25 -18.04 -8.29 5.31
CA ARG A 25 -17.90 -7.16 4.39
C ARG A 25 -16.61 -6.38 4.63
N LEU A 26 -16.21 -6.21 5.89
CA LEU A 26 -14.94 -5.59 6.24
C LEU A 26 -13.75 -6.39 5.68
N SER A 27 -13.81 -7.72 5.74
CA SER A 27 -12.79 -8.62 5.19
C SER A 27 -12.69 -8.51 3.66
N GLU A 28 -13.83 -8.46 2.98
CA GLU A 28 -13.91 -8.28 1.53
C GLU A 28 -13.30 -6.93 1.10
N VAL A 29 -13.69 -5.84 1.77
CA VAL A 29 -13.18 -4.49 1.44
C VAL A 29 -11.68 -4.39 1.72
N LYS A 30 -11.18 -5.00 2.81
CA LYS A 30 -9.74 -5.07 3.08
C LYS A 30 -8.99 -5.82 1.98
N THR A 31 -9.54 -6.93 1.50
CA THR A 31 -8.93 -7.73 0.43
C THR A 31 -8.87 -6.92 -0.86
N VAL A 32 -9.97 -6.30 -1.28
CA VAL A 32 -10.02 -5.50 -2.51
C VAL A 32 -9.06 -4.30 -2.45
N LEU A 33 -9.02 -3.58 -1.32
CA LEU A 33 -8.09 -2.47 -1.13
C LEU A 33 -6.63 -2.95 -1.18
N SER A 34 -6.32 -4.04 -0.49
CA SER A 34 -4.97 -4.61 -0.46
C SER A 34 -4.51 -5.03 -1.85
N ASP A 35 -5.39 -5.71 -2.60
CA ASP A 35 -5.11 -6.13 -3.98
C ASP A 35 -4.93 -4.93 -4.92
N TYR A 36 -5.74 -3.88 -4.77
CA TYR A 36 -5.59 -2.66 -5.56
C TYR A 36 -4.24 -1.98 -5.32
N PHE A 37 -3.84 -1.82 -4.06
CA PHE A 37 -2.56 -1.22 -3.72
C PHE A 37 -1.38 -2.12 -4.13
N ARG A 38 -1.51 -3.43 -3.98
CA ARG A 38 -0.51 -4.40 -4.45
C ARG A 38 -0.31 -4.30 -5.96
N LYS A 39 -1.37 -4.35 -6.75
CA LYS A 39 -1.30 -4.19 -8.21
C LYS A 39 -0.68 -2.85 -8.60
N LYS A 40 -1.08 -1.76 -7.95
CA LYS A 40 -0.50 -0.44 -8.22
C LYS A 40 0.99 -0.37 -7.88
N ALA A 41 1.41 -1.02 -6.80
CA ALA A 41 2.82 -1.13 -6.43
C ALA A 41 3.59 -1.98 -7.44
N ASP A 42 3.05 -3.13 -7.84
CA ASP A 42 3.65 -4.01 -8.84
C ASP A 42 3.80 -3.28 -10.19
N THR A 43 2.77 -2.60 -10.68
CA THR A 43 2.85 -1.79 -11.91
C THR A 43 3.86 -0.64 -11.79
N CYS A 44 3.98 -0.02 -10.61
CA CYS A 44 5.00 1.00 -10.39
C CYS A 44 6.41 0.40 -10.41
N LEU A 45 6.59 -0.78 -9.80
CA LEU A 45 7.86 -1.51 -9.81
C LEU A 45 8.24 -1.94 -11.24
N GLU A 46 7.29 -2.46 -12.02
CA GLU A 46 7.48 -2.79 -13.44
C GLU A 46 7.82 -1.55 -14.26
N ALA A 47 7.12 -0.44 -14.07
CA ALA A 47 7.46 0.82 -14.76
C ALA A 47 8.86 1.35 -14.38
N LEU A 48 9.27 1.19 -13.12
CA LEU A 48 10.62 1.54 -12.67
C LEU A 48 11.69 0.60 -13.25
N TRP A 49 11.34 -0.67 -13.45
CA TRP A 49 12.17 -1.67 -14.13
C TRP A 49 12.34 -1.37 -15.63
N ASP A 50 11.23 -1.14 -16.33
CA ASP A 50 11.21 -0.83 -17.77
C ASP A 50 11.86 0.51 -18.11
N SER A 51 11.78 1.49 -17.20
CA SER A 51 12.48 2.77 -17.36
C SER A 51 14.00 2.69 -17.11
N GLY A 52 14.53 1.50 -16.76
CA GLY A 52 15.95 1.27 -16.47
C GLY A 52 16.46 1.94 -15.20
N LYS A 53 15.57 2.58 -14.43
CA LYS A 53 15.91 3.18 -13.13
C LYS A 53 16.14 2.11 -12.07
N LEU A 54 15.40 1.02 -12.15
CA LEU A 54 15.56 -0.21 -11.38
C LEU A 54 16.17 -1.28 -12.29
N ASN A 55 17.24 -1.93 -11.87
CA ASN A 55 17.86 -3.03 -12.61
C ASN A 55 18.29 -4.12 -11.61
N GLN A 56 18.56 -5.33 -12.11
CA GLN A 56 18.93 -6.49 -11.27
C GLN A 56 20.09 -6.18 -10.32
N ALA A 57 21.09 -5.43 -10.79
CA ALA A 57 22.24 -5.03 -9.98
C ALA A 57 21.85 -4.14 -8.78
N LYS A 58 21.00 -3.12 -8.97
CA LYS A 58 20.49 -2.26 -7.88
C LYS A 58 19.57 -3.03 -6.94
N LEU A 59 18.84 -4.00 -7.45
CA LEU A 59 17.94 -4.85 -6.66
C LEU A 59 18.74 -5.85 -5.81
N ASP A 60 19.87 -6.35 -6.31
CA ASP A 60 20.83 -7.15 -5.55
C ASP A 60 21.58 -6.29 -4.53
N GLU A 61 21.95 -5.04 -4.87
CA GLU A 61 22.55 -4.07 -3.95
C GLU A 61 21.61 -3.73 -2.79
N LEU A 62 20.33 -3.48 -3.08
CA LEU A 62 19.29 -3.22 -2.08
C LEU A 62 19.00 -4.45 -1.20
N ARG A 63 19.17 -5.66 -1.74
CA ARG A 63 19.02 -6.92 -1.00
C ARG A 63 20.21 -7.22 -0.08
N HIS A 64 21.40 -6.72 -0.44
CA HIS A 64 22.61 -6.78 0.38
C HIS A 64 22.69 -5.65 1.41
N GLN A 65 21.97 -4.55 1.20
CA GLN A 65 21.75 -3.57 2.25
C GLN A 65 20.73 -4.14 3.23
N ASP A 66 21.19 -4.46 4.44
CA ASP A 66 20.31 -4.84 5.54
C ASP A 66 19.33 -3.69 5.82
N LEU A 67 18.12 -3.77 5.27
CA LEU A 67 17.04 -2.81 5.48
C LEU A 67 16.77 -2.60 6.98
N HIS A 68 16.98 -3.65 7.79
CA HIS A 68 16.91 -3.62 9.24
C HIS A 68 18.00 -2.79 9.92
N ALA A 69 19.20 -2.69 9.33
CA ALA A 69 20.29 -1.85 9.84
C ALA A 69 20.08 -0.38 9.49
N MET A 70 19.44 -0.09 8.35
CA MET A 70 19.14 1.29 7.92
C MET A 70 17.99 1.95 8.70
N LEU A 71 16.98 1.18 9.14
CA LEU A 71 15.84 1.69 9.93
C LEU A 71 16.15 1.90 11.42
N LYS A 72 17.33 1.49 11.90
CA LYS A 72 17.76 1.64 13.31
C LYS A 72 18.60 2.90 13.57
N LYS A 73 18.73 3.82 12.61
CA LYS A 73 19.55 5.03 12.73
C LYS A 73 18.72 6.29 12.89
#